data_AF-A0A8J3T7L3-F1
#
_entry.id   AF-A0A8J3T7L3-F1
#
_cell.length_a   1.000
_cell.length_b   1.000
_cell.length_c   1.000
_cell.angle_alpha   90.00
_cell.angle_beta   90.00
_cell.angle_gamma   90.00
#
_symmetry.space_group_name_H-M   'P 1'
#
loop_
_entity.id
_entity.type
_entity.pdbx_description
1 polymer ?
#
loop_
_entity_poly.entity_id
_entity_poly.type
_entity_poly.pdbx_seq_one_letter_code
_entity_poly.pdbx_strand_id
1 'polypeptide(L)'
;MSPKRSDDVAPPPIDDEWRIRFFNNQAAEGWQELCRHVPANTRVCYERLRNDPLPVVATSRHQLLQHDLRKIQIKGGIYDQWQYEVTE
;
A
#
# COMPACT_ATOMS: atom_id res chain seq x y z
N MET A 1 -16.27 2.61 -13.16
CA MET A 1 -15.32 3.74 -13.02
C MET A 1 -13.97 3.18 -12.62
N SER A 2 -12.88 3.70 -13.19
CA SER A 2 -11.53 3.34 -12.73
C SER A 2 -11.19 4.15 -11.47
N PRO A 3 -10.54 3.54 -10.46
CA PRO A 3 -10.09 4.24 -9.27
C PRO A 3 -9.04 5.29 -9.65
N LYS A 4 -9.03 6.39 -8.90
CA LYS A 4 -8.09 7.51 -9.08
C LYS A 4 -7.39 7.85 -7.77
N ARG A 5 -6.48 8.81 -7.84
CA ARG A 5 -5.83 9.42 -6.68
C ARG A 5 -6.84 9.74 -5.58
N SER A 6 -6.46 9.41 -4.34
CA SER A 6 -7.25 9.60 -3.11
C SER A 6 -8.50 8.74 -3.00
N ASP A 7 -8.87 7.93 -4.00
CA ASP A 7 -9.91 6.93 -3.82
C ASP A 7 -9.41 5.84 -2.85
N ASP A 8 -10.36 5.23 -2.16
CA ASP A 8 -10.09 4.10 -1.27
C ASP A 8 -9.79 2.85 -2.10
N VAL A 9 -8.79 2.08 -1.68
CA VAL A 9 -8.52 0.76 -2.26
C VAL A 9 -9.60 -0.18 -1.75
N ALA A 10 -10.43 -0.70 -2.65
CA ALA A 10 -11.50 -1.61 -2.27
C ALA A 10 -10.96 -2.95 -1.71
N PRO A 11 -11.70 -3.62 -0.80
CA PRO A 11 -12.95 -3.18 -0.18
C PRO A 11 -12.80 -2.01 0.81
N PRO A 12 -13.89 -1.36 1.25
CA PRO A 12 -13.84 -0.40 2.35
C PRO A 12 -13.33 -1.06 3.65
N PRO A 13 -12.62 -0.33 4.52
CA PRO A 13 -12.23 -0.85 5.83
C PRO A 13 -13.46 -1.10 6.71
N ILE A 14 -13.38 -2.10 7.59
CA ILE A 14 -14.37 -2.38 8.63
C ILE A 14 -13.76 -2.20 10.01
N ASP A 15 -14.58 -1.84 11.00
CA ASP A 15 -14.17 -1.65 12.40
C ASP A 15 -12.90 -0.78 12.54
N ASP A 16 -11.84 -1.31 13.15
CA ASP A 16 -10.59 -0.61 13.47
C ASP A 16 -9.49 -0.80 12.41
N GLU A 17 -9.84 -1.28 11.21
CA GLU A 17 -8.87 -1.49 10.14
C GLU A 17 -8.34 -0.20 9.54
N TRP A 18 -7.10 -0.28 9.07
CA TRP A 18 -6.47 0.79 8.35
C TRP A 18 -7.15 1.02 7.01
N ARG A 19 -7.49 2.29 6.74
CA ARG A 19 -7.95 2.73 5.42
C ARG A 19 -6.78 2.88 4.46
N ILE A 20 -6.81 2.18 3.34
CA ILE A 20 -5.80 2.27 2.28
C ILE A 20 -6.32 3.19 1.16
N ARG A 21 -5.49 4.15 0.74
CA ARG A 21 -5.84 5.13 -0.31
C ARG A 21 -4.75 5.26 -1.36
N PHE A 22 -5.13 5.49 -2.61
CA PHE A 22 -4.16 5.70 -3.68
C PHE A 22 -3.48 7.07 -3.56
N PHE A 23 -2.14 7.07 -3.48
CA PHE A 23 -1.36 8.30 -3.40
C PHE A 23 -1.47 9.16 -4.67
N ASN A 24 -1.46 8.51 -5.85
CA ASN A 24 -1.58 9.12 -7.17
C ASN A 24 -2.31 8.17 -8.15
N ASN A 25 -2.59 8.62 -9.38
CA ASN A 25 -3.29 7.81 -10.38
C ASN A 25 -2.46 6.61 -10.84
N GLN A 26 -1.13 6.76 -10.94
CA GLN A 26 -0.23 5.68 -11.33
C GLN A 26 -0.27 4.51 -10.33
N ALA A 27 -0.39 4.79 -9.03
CA ALA A 27 -0.57 3.78 -8.00
C ALA A 27 -1.92 3.04 -8.17
N ALA A 28 -2.98 3.75 -8.57
CA ALA A 28 -4.28 3.13 -8.84
C ALA A 28 -4.23 2.19 -10.06
N GLU A 29 -3.57 2.62 -11.14
CA GLU A 29 -3.36 1.82 -12.35
C GLU A 29 -2.48 0.59 -12.05
N GLY A 30 -1.32 0.78 -11.41
CA GLY A 30 -0.41 -0.30 -11.06
C GLY A 30 -1.05 -1.32 -10.10
N TRP A 31 -1.90 -0.88 -9.16
CA TRP A 31 -2.65 -1.80 -8.31
C TRP A 31 -3.62 -2.68 -9.11
N GLN A 32 -4.30 -2.12 -10.12
CA GLN A 32 -5.15 -2.91 -11.00
C GLN A 32 -4.36 -3.93 -11.82
N GLU A 33 -3.16 -3.58 -12.27
CA GLU A 33 -2.27 -4.51 -12.96
C GLU A 33 -1.82 -5.65 -12.04
N LEU A 34 -1.41 -5.34 -10.81
CA LEU A 34 -1.08 -6.35 -9.80
C LEU A 34 -2.25 -7.30 -9.53
N CYS A 35 -3.47 -6.77 -9.39
CA CYS A 35 -4.68 -7.59 -9.25
C CYS A 35 -4.92 -8.54 -10.45
N ARG A 36 -4.52 -8.16 -11.68
CA ARG A 36 -4.68 -9.00 -12.87
C ARG A 36 -3.58 -10.06 -12.97
N HIS A 37 -2.34 -9.70 -12.65
CA HIS A 37 -1.17 -10.57 -12.88
C HIS A 37 -0.84 -11.47 -11.69
N VAL A 38 -0.98 -10.97 -10.45
CA VAL A 38 -0.62 -11.65 -9.21
C VAL A 38 -1.73 -11.52 -8.16
N PRO A 39 -2.97 -11.99 -8.43
CA PRO A 39 -4.14 -11.73 -7.59
C PRO A 39 -4.00 -12.25 -6.16
N ALA A 40 -3.44 -13.46 -5.98
CA ALA A 40 -3.28 -14.07 -4.66
C ALA A 40 -2.34 -13.24 -3.75
N ASN A 41 -1.17 -12.88 -4.27
CA ASN A 41 -0.21 -12.08 -3.50
C ASN A 41 -0.71 -10.65 -3.28
N THR A 42 -1.41 -10.07 -4.26
CA THR A 42 -2.01 -8.74 -4.12
C THR A 42 -3.07 -8.73 -3.01
N ARG A 43 -3.86 -9.80 -2.92
CA ARG A 43 -4.83 -10.00 -1.84
C ARG A 43 -4.13 -10.10 -0.47
N VAL A 44 -3.02 -10.84 -0.36
CA VAL A 44 -2.24 -10.94 0.88
C VAL A 44 -1.64 -9.59 1.28
N CYS A 45 -1.08 -8.85 0.32
CA CYS A 45 -0.57 -7.49 0.56
C CYS A 45 -1.66 -6.57 1.11
N TYR A 46 -2.83 -6.55 0.46
CA TYR A 46 -3.98 -5.76 0.91
C TYR A 46 -4.39 -6.11 2.35
N GLU A 47 -4.50 -7.40 2.66
CA GLU A 47 -4.84 -7.87 4.02
C GLU A 47 -3.77 -7.52 5.04
N ARG A 48 -2.48 -7.55 4.67
CA ARG A 48 -1.42 -7.12 5.57
C ARG A 48 -1.53 -5.62 5.88
N LEU A 49 -1.70 -4.80 4.86
CA LEU A 49 -1.75 -3.34 5.00
C LEU A 49 -2.97 -2.85 5.80
N ARG A 50 -4.13 -3.50 5.69
CA ARG A 50 -5.32 -3.11 6.47
C ARG A 50 -5.22 -3.50 7.95
N ASN A 51 -4.43 -4.52 8.29
CA ASN A 51 -4.27 -5.00 9.66
C ASN A 51 -3.05 -4.38 10.37
N ASP A 52 -1.89 -4.34 9.70
CA ASP A 52 -0.61 -3.92 10.27
C ASP A 52 0.30 -3.33 9.17
N PRO A 53 0.05 -2.07 8.75
CA PRO A 53 0.82 -1.41 7.70
C PRO A 53 2.20 -0.95 8.16
N LEU A 54 2.48 -0.94 9.46
CA LEU A 54 3.72 -0.42 10.05
C LEU A 54 4.30 -1.46 11.02
N PRO A 55 4.70 -2.64 10.52
CA PRO A 55 5.09 -3.74 11.39
C PRO A 55 6.33 -3.36 12.21
N VAL A 56 6.31 -3.73 13.49
CA VAL A 56 7.45 -3.52 14.40
C VAL A 56 8.71 -4.25 13.91
N VAL A 57 8.52 -5.43 13.32
CA VAL A 57 9.59 -6.23 12.71
C VAL A 57 9.36 -6.30 11.21
N ALA A 58 10.30 -5.75 10.44
CA ALA A 58 10.30 -5.88 8.99
C ALA A 58 10.39 -7.35 8.58
N THR A 59 9.67 -7.71 7.52
CA THR A 59 9.74 -9.04 6.90
C THR A 59 10.49 -8.92 5.57
N SER A 60 10.89 -10.04 4.97
CA SER A 60 11.52 -10.02 3.63
C SER A 60 10.69 -9.26 2.60
N ARG A 61 9.35 -9.37 2.70
CA ARG A 61 8.40 -8.72 1.79
C ARG A 61 7.85 -7.39 2.29
N HIS A 62 8.10 -6.97 3.52
CA HIS A 62 7.53 -5.74 4.08
C HIS A 62 8.58 -5.01 4.90
N GLN A 63 9.17 -3.97 4.32
CA GLN A 63 10.31 -3.28 4.88
C GLN A 63 10.24 -1.78 4.65
N LEU A 64 10.83 -1.04 5.58
CA LEU A 64 10.99 0.39 5.46
C LEU A 64 11.99 0.69 4.35
N LEU A 65 11.67 1.64 3.47
CA LEU A 65 12.61 2.10 2.45
C LEU A 65 13.83 2.76 3.11
N GLN A 66 14.96 2.68 2.42
CA GLN A 66 16.24 3.17 2.94
C GLN A 66 16.65 4.50 2.29
N HIS A 67 17.60 5.18 2.92
CA HIS A 67 18.19 6.42 2.43
C HIS A 67 17.13 7.48 2.10
N ASP A 68 17.24 8.14 0.95
CA ASP A 68 16.38 9.25 0.54
C ASP A 68 14.94 8.82 0.26
N LEU A 69 14.71 7.52 0.04
CA LEU A 69 13.37 6.97 -0.18
C LEU A 69 12.64 6.65 1.14
N ARG A 70 13.32 6.72 2.28
CA ARG A 70 12.71 6.39 3.58
C ARG A 70 11.56 7.33 3.93
N LYS A 71 11.63 8.59 3.50
CA LYS A 71 10.69 9.63 3.91
C LYS A 71 9.98 10.21 2.70
N ILE A 72 8.67 10.42 2.83
CA ILE A 72 7.86 11.09 1.82
C ILE A 72 7.11 12.27 2.42
N GLN A 73 7.05 13.38 1.69
CA GLN A 73 6.28 14.55 2.09
C GLN A 73 4.88 14.51 1.48
N ILE A 74 3.85 14.53 2.33
CA ILE A 74 2.44 14.50 1.92
C ILE A 74 1.70 15.63 2.64
N LYS A 75 1.15 16.58 1.87
CA LYS A 75 0.36 17.72 2.40
C LYS A 75 1.04 18.45 3.57
N GLY A 76 2.36 18.62 3.51
CA GLY A 76 3.14 19.30 4.54
C GLY A 76 3.62 18.42 5.70
N GLY A 77 3.16 17.16 5.80
CA GLY A 77 3.69 16.19 6.76
C GLY A 77 4.79 15.32 6.14
N ILE A 78 5.72 14.85 6.97
CA ILE A 78 6.77 13.89 6.58
C ILE A 78 6.39 12.52 7.16
N TYR A 79 6.30 11.50 6.31
CA TYR A 79 5.89 10.15 6.67
C TYR A 79 6.98 9.14 6.30
N ASP A 80 7.06 8.04 7.07
CA ASP A 80 7.87 6.89 6.67
C ASP A 80 7.25 6.19 5.46
N GLN A 81 8.09 5.85 4.48
CA GLN A 81 7.68 5.13 3.28
C GLN A 81 8.12 3.68 3.38
N TRP A 82 7.14 2.78 3.26
CA TRP A 82 7.34 1.33 3.32
C TRP A 82 7.11 0.72 1.94
N GLN A 83 7.78 -0.40 1.69
CA GLN A 83 7.58 -1.22 0.51
C GLN A 83 7.03 -2.58 0.92
N TYR A 84 6.01 -3.03 0.17
CA TYR A 84 5.54 -4.41 0.21
C TYR A 84 5.80 -5.08 -1.14
N GLU A 85 6.50 -6.21 -1.14
CA GLU A 85 6.81 -6.98 -2.34
C GLU A 85 5.71 -8.00 -2.64
N VAL A 86 5.07 -7.85 -3.80
CA VAL A 86 3.89 -8.63 -4.22
C VAL A 86 4.24 -9.73 -5.24
N THR A 87 5.41 -9.67 -5.87
CA THR A 87 5.78 -10.53 -7.00
C THR A 87 6.49 -11.82 -6.62
N GLU A 88 6.99 -11.94 -5.38
CA GLU A 88 7.65 -13.16 -4.87
C GLU A 88 6.71 -14.25 -4.38
#